data_AF-A0A3G2R3H1-F1
#
_entry.id   AF-A0A3G2R3H1-F1
#
_cell.length_a   1.000
_cell.length_b   1.000
_cell.length_c   1.000
_cell.angle_alpha   90.00
_cell.angle_beta   90.00
_cell.angle_gamma   90.00
#
_symmetry.space_group_name_H-M   'P 1'
#
loop_
_entity.id
_entity.type
_entity.pdbx_description
1 polymer ?
#
loop_
_entity_poly.entity_id
_entity_poly.type
_entity_poly.pdbx_seq_one_letter_code
_entity_poly.pdbx_strand_id
1 'polypeptide(L)'
;MAEDLYKLGVGRGATLLVHSSLSSLGWVCGSPVAVIQGLMDAVTSEGTIMMPAHSGDYSDPSCWGNPPVPEEWWPTIKETMPAYDMS
;
A
#
# COMPACT_ATOMS: atom_id res chain seq x y z
N MET A 1 -10.15 -13.98 -9.41
CA MET A 1 -8.97 -13.12 -9.13
C MET A 1 -7.81 -13.43 -10.06
N ALA A 2 -7.06 -14.53 -9.90
CA ALA A 2 -5.92 -14.82 -10.80
C ALA A 2 -6.33 -14.90 -12.28
N GLU A 3 -7.43 -15.58 -12.60
CA GLU A 3 -8.00 -15.60 -13.96
C GLU A 3 -8.36 -14.22 -14.49
N ASP A 4 -8.84 -13.32 -13.63
CA ASP A 4 -9.19 -11.95 -14.03
C ASP A 4 -7.93 -11.13 -14.31
N LEU A 5 -6.87 -11.33 -13.52
CA LEU A 5 -5.55 -10.74 -13.77
C LEU A 5 -4.95 -11.25 -15.07
N TYR A 6 -5.07 -12.55 -15.37
CA TYR A 6 -4.66 -13.11 -16.67
C TYR A 6 -5.43 -12.48 -17.84
N LYS A 7 -6.74 -12.27 -17.70
CA LYS A 7 -7.56 -11.56 -18.72
C LYS A 7 -7.14 -10.10 -18.89
N LEU A 8 -6.61 -9.46 -17.85
CA LEU A 8 -6.05 -8.11 -17.90
C LEU A 8 -4.62 -8.06 -18.47
N GLY A 9 -4.03 -9.22 -18.81
CA GLY A 9 -2.70 -9.32 -19.42
C GLY A 9 -1.56 -9.50 -18.42
N VAL A 10 -1.85 -9.70 -17.13
CA VAL A 10 -0.85 -10.10 -16.15
C VAL A 10 -0.46 -11.55 -16.43
N GLY A 11 0.83 -11.81 -16.62
CA GLY A 11 1.35 -13.15 -16.88
C GLY A 11 2.44 -13.57 -15.91
N ARG A 12 2.82 -14.84 -16.01
CA ARG A 12 3.99 -15.38 -15.31
C ARG A 12 5.23 -14.54 -15.60
N GLY A 13 6.03 -14.25 -14.58
CA GLY A 13 7.25 -13.46 -14.74
C GLY A 13 7.02 -11.94 -14.86
N ALA A 14 5.78 -11.45 -14.77
CA ALA A 14 5.52 -10.02 -14.87
C ALA A 14 6.08 -9.24 -13.66
N THR A 15 6.54 -8.02 -13.93
CA THR A 15 6.86 -7.01 -12.91
C THR A 15 5.68 -6.06 -12.78
N LEU A 16 5.03 -6.03 -11.62
CA LEU A 16 3.84 -5.23 -11.36
C LEU A 16 4.09 -4.22 -10.25
N LEU A 17 3.69 -2.97 -10.47
CA LEU A 17 3.43 -1.99 -9.42
C LEU A 17 1.93 -1.94 -9.18
N VAL A 18 1.48 -2.31 -7.98
CA VAL A 18 0.06 -2.44 -7.64
C VAL A 18 -0.35 -1.31 -6.71
N HIS A 19 -1.39 -0.59 -7.10
CA HIS A 19 -2.13 0.35 -6.25
C HIS A 19 -3.59 -0.09 -6.24
N SER A 20 -4.10 -0.53 -5.09
CA SER A 20 -5.42 -1.14 -5.00
C SER A 20 -6.31 -0.42 -3.99
N SER A 21 -7.61 -0.39 -4.29
CA SER A 21 -8.64 -0.04 -3.32
C SER A 21 -9.44 -1.30 -3.00
N LEU A 22 -9.27 -1.83 -1.79
CA LEU A 22 -9.96 -3.05 -1.35
C LEU A 22 -11.48 -2.89 -1.40
N SER A 23 -11.99 -1.69 -1.12
CA SER A 23 -13.42 -1.41 -1.18
C SER A 23 -13.97 -1.40 -2.61
N SER A 24 -13.17 -1.05 -3.62
CA SER A 24 -13.62 -1.07 -5.02
C SER A 24 -13.71 -2.48 -5.61
N LEU A 25 -13.07 -3.47 -4.98
CA LEU A 25 -13.11 -4.88 -5.41
C LEU A 25 -14.41 -5.60 -5.00
N GLY A 26 -15.30 -4.94 -4.26
CA GLY A 26 -16.51 -5.55 -3.74
C GLY A 26 -16.21 -6.54 -2.62
N TRP A 27 -17.10 -7.52 -2.43
CA TRP A 27 -16.90 -8.55 -1.41
C TRP A 27 -15.94 -9.64 -1.92
N VAL A 28 -14.81 -9.80 -1.24
CA VAL A 28 -13.82 -10.84 -1.53
C VAL A 28 -13.80 -11.85 -0.38
N CYS A 29 -14.12 -13.11 -0.68
CA CYS A 29 -13.96 -14.21 0.26
C CYS A 29 -12.48 -14.37 0.61
N GLY A 30 -12.11 -14.13 1.88
CA GLY A 30 -10.71 -14.14 2.33
C GLY A 30 -10.04 -12.76 2.43
N SER A 31 -10.81 -11.67 2.26
CA SER A 31 -10.36 -10.30 2.59
C SER A 31 -9.08 -9.90 1.79
N PRO A 32 -8.18 -9.00 2.25
CA PRO A 32 -6.96 -8.66 1.48
C PRO A 32 -6.05 -9.84 1.14
N VAL A 33 -6.04 -10.88 1.96
CA VAL A 33 -5.16 -12.06 1.77
C VAL A 33 -5.47 -12.74 0.44
N ALA A 34 -6.74 -12.89 0.09
CA ALA A 34 -7.14 -13.49 -1.19
C ALA A 34 -6.70 -12.65 -2.41
N VAL A 35 -6.62 -11.33 -2.26
CA VAL A 35 -6.12 -10.43 -3.32
C VAL A 35 -4.61 -10.60 -3.50
N ILE A 36 -3.86 -10.60 -2.39
CA ILE A 36 -2.41 -10.80 -2.40
C ILE A 36 -2.07 -12.17 -3.00
N GLN A 37 -2.77 -13.22 -2.57
CA GLN A 37 -2.56 -14.56 -3.11
C GLN A 37 -2.87 -14.62 -4.61
N GLY A 38 -3.97 -14.00 -5.06
CA GLY A 38 -4.31 -13.94 -6.48
C GLY A 38 -3.26 -13.22 -7.34
N LEU A 39 -2.62 -12.17 -6.81
CA LEU A 39 -1.49 -11.51 -7.47
C LEU A 39 -0.26 -12.43 -7.53
N MET A 40 0.09 -13.08 -6.41
CA MET A 40 1.21 -14.03 -6.34
C MET A 40 1.01 -15.21 -7.31
N ASP A 41 -0.20 -15.73 -7.42
CA ASP A 41 -0.55 -16.83 -8.33
C ASP A 41 -0.48 -16.40 -9.81
N ALA A 42 -0.79 -15.14 -10.11
CA ALA A 42 -0.77 -14.60 -11.47
C ALA A 42 0.65 -14.39 -11.99
N VAL A 43 1.55 -13.83 -11.16
CA VAL A 43 2.93 -13.54 -11.58
C VAL A 43 3.92 -14.66 -11.30
N THR A 44 3.57 -15.56 -10.36
CA THR A 44 4.39 -16.66 -9.83
C THR A 44 5.70 -16.19 -9.18
N SER A 45 6.50 -17.13 -8.68
CA SER A 45 7.83 -16.87 -8.12
C SER A 45 8.84 -16.33 -9.15
N GLU A 46 8.50 -16.37 -10.44
CA GLU A 46 9.34 -15.82 -11.51
C GLU A 46 9.09 -14.31 -11.70
N GLY A 47 8.00 -13.77 -11.16
CA GLY A 47 7.62 -12.37 -11.29
C GLY A 47 8.02 -11.49 -10.11
N THR A 48 7.54 -10.25 -10.10
CA THR A 48 7.80 -9.28 -9.03
C THR A 48 6.55 -8.43 -8.78
N ILE A 49 6.19 -8.27 -7.51
CA ILE A 49 5.10 -7.40 -7.07
C ILE A 49 5.70 -6.29 -6.21
N MET A 50 5.40 -5.05 -6.54
CA MET A 50 5.73 -3.86 -5.76
C MET A 50 4.44 -3.16 -5.36
N MET A 51 4.39 -2.67 -4.12
CA MET A 51 3.29 -1.84 -3.61
C MET A 51 3.86 -0.61 -2.92
N PRO A 52 3.27 0.58 -3.09
CA PRO A 52 3.66 1.76 -2.33
C PRO A 52 3.35 1.57 -0.84
N ALA A 53 4.37 1.68 0.02
CA ALA A 53 4.23 1.67 1.48
C ALA A 53 4.49 3.07 2.04
N HIS A 54 3.67 4.05 1.62
CA HIS A 54 3.85 5.45 2.01
C HIS A 54 3.58 5.65 3.51
N SER A 55 4.39 6.50 4.15
CA SER A 55 4.25 6.90 5.56
C SER A 55 4.17 8.42 5.65
N GLY A 56 3.10 9.00 5.09
CA GLY A 56 2.93 10.46 4.99
C GLY A 56 2.96 11.19 6.34
N ASP A 57 2.58 10.50 7.42
CA ASP A 57 2.59 11.03 8.78
C ASP A 57 4.02 11.22 9.35
N TYR A 58 5.05 10.64 8.71
CA TYR A 58 6.47 10.87 9.03
C TYR A 58 7.05 12.03 8.23
N SER A 59 6.36 13.17 8.26
CA SER A 59 6.77 14.39 7.56
C SER A 59 6.66 15.61 8.47
N ASP A 60 7.12 16.78 8.01
CA ASP A 60 7.01 18.01 8.78
C ASP A 60 5.53 18.34 9.04
N PRO A 61 5.08 18.48 10.30
CA PRO A 61 3.69 18.79 10.63
C PRO A 61 3.19 20.11 10.06
N SER A 62 4.09 21.04 9.70
CA SER A 62 3.72 22.27 8.98
C SER A 62 3.20 22.04 7.57
N CYS A 63 3.50 20.87 6.97
CA CYS A 63 3.01 20.48 5.65
C CYS A 63 1.69 19.68 5.71
N TRP A 64 1.17 19.38 6.91
CA TRP A 64 -0.03 18.55 7.05
C TRP A 64 -1.30 19.33 6.79
N GLY A 65 -2.18 18.78 5.96
CA GLY A 65 -3.45 19.40 5.59
C GLY A 65 -4.68 18.50 5.71
N ASN A 66 -4.52 17.23 6.09
CA ASN A 66 -5.61 16.27 6.13
C ASN A 66 -5.45 15.21 7.25
N PRO A 67 -5.63 15.58 8.52
CA PRO A 67 -5.96 16.93 9.01
C PRO A 67 -4.72 17.79 9.31
N PRO A 68 -4.84 19.14 9.29
CA PRO A 68 -3.81 19.99 9.87
C PRO A 68 -3.83 19.92 11.40
N VAL A 69 -2.72 20.28 12.05
CA VAL A 69 -2.59 20.38 13.52
C VAL A 69 -2.18 21.81 13.92
N PRO A 70 -2.53 22.28 15.13
CA PRO A 70 -2.12 23.60 15.63
C PRO A 70 -0.60 23.80 15.57
N GLU A 71 -0.15 25.00 15.19
CA GLU A 71 1.29 25.31 15.05
C GLU A 71 2.06 25.14 16.38
N GLU A 72 1.38 25.41 17.50
CA GLU A 72 1.91 25.19 18.85
C GLU A 72 2.32 23.73 19.12
N TRP A 73 1.78 22.75 18.38
CA TRP A 73 2.11 21.33 18.57
C TRP A 73 3.30 20.90 17.72
N TRP A 74 3.71 21.67 16.71
CA TRP A 74 4.77 21.26 15.78
C TRP A 74 6.10 20.93 16.47
N PRO A 75 6.61 21.73 17.43
CA PRO A 75 7.87 21.40 18.10
C PRO A 75 7.78 20.09 18.87
N THR A 76 6.71 19.90 19.66
CA THR A 76 6.49 18.67 20.42
C THR A 76 6.37 17.45 19.53
N ILE A 77 5.65 17.55 18.40
CA ILE A 77 5.54 16.47 17.42
C ILE A 77 6.94 16.13 16.87
N LYS A 78 7.74 17.13 16.45
CA LYS A 78 9.09 16.88 15.92
C LYS A 78 10.03 16.25 16.95
N GLU A 79 9.93 16.63 18.22
CA GLU A 79 10.77 16.11 19.30
C GLU A 79 10.37 14.70 19.75
N THR A 80 9.08 14.35 19.66
CA THR A 80 8.54 13.08 20.19
C THR A 80 8.18 12.06 19.12
N MET A 81 8.18 12.45 17.83
CA MET A 81 7.92 11.54 16.72
C MET A 81 8.94 10.40 16.75
N PRO A 82 8.50 9.13 16.82
CA PRO A 82 9.41 8.01 16.78
C PRO A 82 10.14 7.96 15.44
N ALA A 83 11.31 7.32 15.40
CA ALA A 83 11.94 7.01 14.13
C ALA A 83 11.07 6.03 13.32
N TYR A 84 11.16 6.11 12.00
CA TYR A 84 10.50 5.14 11.13
C TYR A 84 11.08 3.74 11.35
N ASP A 85 10.20 2.75 11.47
CA ASP A 85 10.55 1.33 11.61
C ASP A 85 10.02 0.55 10.41
N MET A 86 10.89 -0.28 9.82
CA MET A 86 10.58 -1.11 8.64
C MET A 86 10.17 -2.54 9.01
N SER A 87 10.23 -2.90 10.29
CA SER A 87 10.07 -4.28 10.78
C SER A 87 8.64 -4.78 10.95
#